data_AF-A0A848VL60-F1
#
_entry.id   AF-A0A848VL60-F1
#
_cell.length_a   1.000
_cell.length_b   1.000
_cell.length_c   1.000
_cell.angle_alpha   90.00
_cell.angle_beta   90.00
_cell.angle_gamma   90.00
#
_symmetry.space_group_name_H-M   'P 1'
#
loop_
_entity.id
_entity.type
_entity.pdbx_description
1 polymer ?
#
loop_
_entity_poly.entity_id
_entity_poly.type
_entity_poly.pdbx_seq_one_letter_code
_entity_poly.pdbx_strand_id
1 'polypeptide(L)'
;MKTASDIIRAIGTSAYSDAGSVAYLVEKPAPGVHRPAESVRVLEGSGFEADHPRKSFWKGAEIPGREVTAISIEALRAMGGAPDVTGDNLVTRGIDLGGLKPGDQLVSSEVVLQRSDAPHRPCALFRSRLGQDAFEAAAAGHRGALFVVVRGGSLRVGDQLRVVRAGETASGGGGAAALPGLVGLVLAIALMAGCSEPTDFGQTGSEVYAATCATCHGPDGMGVNQAFPPLRDSPWVSLPDSLLIRLTLRGLRGPIRVGEQRYNNVMPPHNFLSDDQLAAVLTFVRREFAASEAEIVPAQVARERERYERGPMWTIDGLTAGEAE
;
A
#
# COMPACT_ATOMS: atom_id res chain seq x y z
N MET A 1 -25.01 11.22 12.14
CA MET A 1 -23.97 10.99 11.11
C MET A 1 -24.48 11.56 9.80
N LYS A 2 -23.60 12.11 8.96
CA LYS A 2 -23.97 12.58 7.60
C LYS A 2 -24.15 11.36 6.70
N THR A 3 -25.21 11.33 5.90
CA THR A 3 -25.40 10.29 4.87
C THR A 3 -24.48 10.53 3.67
N ALA A 4 -24.27 9.52 2.83
CA ALA A 4 -23.54 9.68 1.56
C ALA A 4 -24.08 10.85 0.72
N SER A 5 -25.40 11.02 0.63
CA SER A 5 -26.03 12.12 -0.10
C SER A 5 -25.74 13.50 0.50
N ASP A 6 -25.67 13.61 1.83
CA ASP A 6 -25.29 14.86 2.50
C ASP A 6 -23.82 15.21 2.23
N ILE A 7 -22.94 14.20 2.21
CA ILE A 7 -21.52 14.37 1.89
C ILE A 7 -21.38 14.84 0.45
N ILE A 8 -21.98 14.15 -0.52
CA ILE A 8 -21.94 14.50 -1.95
C ILE A 8 -22.43 15.94 -2.16
N ARG A 9 -23.56 16.31 -1.54
CA ARG A 9 -24.09 17.67 -1.62
C ARG A 9 -23.08 18.70 -1.08
N ALA A 10 -22.49 18.46 0.08
CA ALA A 10 -21.51 19.36 0.68
C ALA A 10 -20.27 19.55 -0.22
N ILE A 11 -19.80 18.48 -0.86
CA ILE A 11 -18.69 18.54 -1.82
C ILE A 11 -19.10 19.34 -3.05
N GLY A 12 -20.27 19.08 -3.63
CA GLY A 12 -20.76 19.78 -4.82
C GLY A 12 -21.03 21.27 -4.62
N THR A 13 -21.29 21.71 -3.39
CA THR A 13 -21.47 23.14 -3.04
C THR A 13 -20.17 23.84 -2.63
N SER A 14 -19.03 23.15 -2.69
CA SER A 14 -17.73 23.74 -2.32
C SER A 14 -17.26 24.74 -3.37
N ALA A 15 -16.54 25.78 -2.93
CA ALA A 15 -16.01 26.83 -3.81
C ALA A 15 -14.75 26.33 -4.53
N TYR A 16 -14.94 25.56 -5.60
CA TYR A 16 -13.86 25.12 -6.48
C TYR A 16 -13.62 26.11 -7.61
N SER A 17 -12.36 26.17 -8.09
CA SER A 17 -11.95 26.94 -9.25
C SER A 17 -10.76 26.27 -9.95
N ASP A 18 -10.32 26.84 -11.08
CA ASP A 18 -9.09 26.41 -11.76
C ASP A 18 -7.81 26.93 -11.06
N ALA A 19 -7.94 27.61 -9.92
CA ALA A 19 -6.83 28.03 -9.07
C ALA A 19 -7.02 27.49 -7.64
N GLY A 20 -5.92 27.14 -6.99
CA GLY A 20 -5.93 26.61 -5.63
C GLY A 20 -4.55 26.57 -5.01
N SER A 21 -4.39 25.76 -3.98
CA SER A 21 -3.11 25.62 -3.28
C SER A 21 -2.88 24.21 -2.73
N VAL A 22 -1.63 23.92 -2.41
CA VAL A 22 -1.24 22.74 -1.63
C VAL A 22 -1.70 22.96 -0.18
N ALA A 23 -2.63 22.14 0.30
CA ALA A 23 -3.14 22.19 1.66
C ALA A 23 -2.34 21.31 2.62
N TYR A 24 -1.87 20.16 2.15
CA TYR A 24 -1.11 19.19 2.94
C TYR A 24 -0.27 18.29 2.03
N LEU A 25 0.86 17.81 2.56
CA LEU A 25 1.74 16.87 1.89
C LEU A 25 2.02 15.68 2.80
N VAL A 26 2.04 14.49 2.22
CA VAL A 26 2.30 13.24 2.93
C VAL A 26 3.28 12.39 2.11
N GLU A 27 4.38 12.02 2.75
CA GLU A 27 5.33 11.04 2.26
C GLU A 27 4.99 9.65 2.81
N LYS A 28 5.35 8.62 2.04
CA LYS A 28 5.09 7.21 2.33
C LYS A 28 6.41 6.45 2.33
N PRO A 29 7.28 6.65 3.32
CA PRO A 29 8.62 6.04 3.31
C PRO A 29 8.60 4.52 3.45
N ALA A 30 7.50 3.95 3.94
CA ALA A 30 7.30 2.51 4.03
C ALA A 30 5.80 2.18 3.91
N PRO A 31 5.44 0.94 3.56
CA PRO A 31 4.06 0.49 3.55
C PRO A 31 3.35 0.78 4.88
N GLY A 32 2.20 1.45 4.82
CA GLY A 32 1.40 1.81 6.00
C GLY A 32 1.92 3.01 6.80
N VAL A 33 3.11 3.54 6.49
CA VAL A 33 3.66 4.73 7.15
C VAL A 33 3.28 5.96 6.36
N HIS A 34 2.54 6.87 6.99
CA HIS A 34 2.23 8.19 6.44
C HIS A 34 2.97 9.24 7.27
N ARG A 35 3.84 10.01 6.63
CA ARG A 35 4.60 11.07 7.29
C ARG A 35 4.18 12.42 6.70
N PRO A 36 3.52 13.28 7.49
CA PRO A 36 3.29 14.68 7.09
C PRO A 36 4.60 15.39 6.77
N ALA A 37 4.59 16.24 5.75
CA ALA A 37 5.75 17.04 5.36
C ALA A 37 5.34 18.49 5.08
N GLU A 38 6.22 19.44 5.42
CA GLU A 38 6.03 20.86 5.02
C GLU A 38 6.47 21.11 3.57
N SER A 39 7.39 20.28 3.07
CA SER A 39 7.88 20.28 1.70
C SER A 39 8.36 18.91 1.27
N VAL A 40 8.27 18.61 -0.02
CA VAL A 40 8.70 17.35 -0.62
C VAL A 40 9.50 17.61 -1.91
N ARG A 41 10.41 16.69 -2.24
CA ARG A 41 11.03 16.59 -3.56
C ARG A 41 10.16 15.68 -4.43
N VAL A 42 9.75 16.16 -5.61
CA VAL A 42 8.98 15.40 -6.59
C VAL A 42 9.90 15.04 -7.76
N LEU A 43 9.98 13.74 -8.06
CA LEU A 43 10.76 13.16 -9.14
C LEU A 43 9.85 12.88 -10.35
N GLU A 44 10.30 13.29 -11.52
CA GLU A 44 9.63 13.04 -12.80
C GLU A 44 9.48 11.54 -13.06
N GLY A 45 8.28 11.12 -13.51
CA GLY A 45 7.97 9.71 -13.77
C GLY A 45 7.95 8.79 -12.54
N SER A 46 7.99 9.32 -11.31
CA SER A 46 8.03 8.51 -10.08
C SER A 46 7.17 9.03 -8.93
N GLY A 47 7.07 10.35 -8.75
CA GLY A 47 6.34 10.96 -7.63
C GLY A 47 7.27 11.45 -6.51
N PHE A 48 6.84 11.42 -5.25
CA PHE A 48 7.68 11.95 -4.15
C PHE A 48 8.91 11.06 -3.90
N GLU A 49 10.08 11.68 -3.77
CA GLU A 49 11.39 11.00 -3.60
C GLU A 49 11.44 10.10 -2.38
N ALA A 50 10.83 10.53 -1.27
CA ALA A 50 10.81 9.79 -0.02
C ALA A 50 9.76 8.67 0.01
N ASP A 51 9.02 8.42 -1.07
CA ASP A 51 8.05 7.34 -1.10
C ASP A 51 8.71 5.99 -1.41
N HIS A 52 8.22 4.93 -0.77
CA HIS A 52 8.70 3.58 -1.02
C HIS A 52 8.37 3.14 -2.46
N PRO A 53 9.24 2.37 -3.15
CA PRO A 53 9.08 2.06 -4.59
C PRO A 53 7.78 1.32 -4.93
N ARG A 54 7.19 0.61 -3.96
CA ARG A 54 5.90 -0.08 -4.13
C ARG A 54 4.65 0.82 -3.98
N LYS A 55 4.77 2.14 -3.83
CA LYS A 55 3.61 3.04 -3.61
C LYS A 55 2.66 3.16 -4.81
N SER A 56 3.20 2.97 -6.02
CA SER A 56 2.45 2.92 -7.26
C SER A 56 1.82 1.54 -7.48
N PHE A 57 2.14 0.56 -6.63
CA PHE A 57 1.53 -0.77 -6.69
C PHE A 57 0.24 -0.81 -5.88
N TRP A 58 -0.74 -1.52 -6.40
CA TRP A 58 -2.01 -1.79 -5.75
C TRP A 58 -2.42 -3.21 -6.04
N LYS A 59 -2.69 -4.00 -4.99
CA LYS A 59 -3.00 -5.43 -5.11
C LYS A 59 -1.94 -6.19 -5.94
N GLY A 60 -0.66 -5.92 -5.68
CA GLY A 60 0.46 -6.64 -6.30
C GLY A 60 0.83 -6.19 -7.72
N ALA A 61 -0.04 -5.47 -8.42
CA ALA A 61 0.26 -4.89 -9.72
C ALA A 61 0.67 -3.43 -9.60
N GLU A 62 1.63 -3.01 -10.43
CA GLU A 62 1.85 -1.59 -10.66
C GLU A 62 0.58 -0.97 -11.25
N ILE A 63 0.17 0.20 -10.74
CA ILE A 63 -0.92 0.99 -11.31
C ILE A 63 -0.29 2.11 -12.13
N PRO A 64 -0.32 2.02 -13.47
CA PRO A 64 0.20 3.07 -14.32
C PRO A 64 -0.41 4.43 -13.99
N GLY A 65 0.45 5.44 -13.86
CA GLY A 65 0.06 6.80 -13.53
C GLY A 65 -0.47 7.01 -12.11
N ARG A 66 -0.06 6.17 -11.17
CA ARG A 66 -0.22 6.34 -9.72
C ARG A 66 1.08 6.81 -9.07
N GLU A 67 1.70 7.85 -9.61
CA GLU A 67 2.94 8.41 -9.06
C GLU A 67 2.63 9.33 -7.87
N VAL A 68 1.56 10.13 -7.99
CA VAL A 68 1.02 10.98 -6.92
C VAL A 68 -0.47 10.73 -6.79
N THR A 69 -0.93 10.37 -5.59
CA THR A 69 -2.37 10.31 -5.27
C THR A 69 -2.79 11.59 -4.58
N ALA A 70 -3.95 12.13 -4.96
CA ALA A 70 -4.44 13.39 -4.41
C ALA A 70 -5.93 13.40 -4.12
N ILE A 71 -6.31 14.22 -3.15
CA ILE A 71 -7.70 14.49 -2.73
C ILE A 71 -7.83 15.97 -2.33
N SER A 72 -9.01 16.57 -2.47
CA SER A 72 -9.24 17.95 -1.99
C SER A 72 -9.57 17.96 -0.49
N ILE A 73 -9.15 19.00 0.21
CA ILE A 73 -9.46 19.18 1.64
C ILE A 73 -10.97 19.35 1.87
N GLU A 74 -11.67 19.92 0.89
CA GLU A 74 -13.13 20.06 0.88
C GLU A 74 -13.82 18.69 0.89
N ALA A 75 -13.36 17.77 0.02
CA ALA A 75 -13.86 16.40 -0.02
C ALA A 75 -13.55 15.64 1.28
N LEU A 76 -12.31 15.73 1.78
CA LEU A 76 -11.91 15.10 3.04
C LEU A 76 -12.74 15.58 4.24
N ARG A 77 -12.90 16.90 4.40
CA ARG A 77 -13.68 17.49 5.48
C ARG A 77 -15.16 17.12 5.40
N ALA A 78 -15.72 17.08 4.18
CA ALA A 78 -17.10 16.64 3.99
C ALA A 78 -17.30 15.18 4.46
N MET A 79 -16.32 14.32 4.18
CA MET A 79 -16.27 12.92 4.62
C MET A 79 -15.89 12.72 6.09
N GLY A 80 -15.56 13.80 6.82
CA GLY A 80 -15.14 13.72 8.23
C GLY A 80 -13.70 13.23 8.45
N GLY A 81 -12.87 13.25 7.40
CA GLY A 81 -11.47 12.79 7.45
C GLY A 81 -10.47 13.90 7.76
N ALA A 82 -9.41 13.55 8.49
CA ALA A 82 -8.20 14.35 8.60
C ALA A 82 -7.29 14.18 7.36
N PRO A 83 -6.37 15.13 7.07
CA PRO A 83 -5.52 15.09 5.88
C PRO A 83 -4.66 13.83 5.69
N ASP A 84 -4.24 13.20 6.79
CA ASP A 84 -3.36 12.03 6.83
C ASP A 84 -4.11 10.69 6.80
N VAL A 85 -5.42 10.71 7.04
CA VAL A 85 -6.21 9.49 7.24
C VAL A 85 -6.41 8.68 5.95
N THR A 86 -6.50 9.33 4.79
CA THR A 86 -6.71 8.62 3.51
C THR A 86 -5.40 8.11 2.90
N GLY A 87 -4.25 8.59 3.37
CA GLY A 87 -2.95 8.22 2.82
C GLY A 87 -2.73 8.75 1.42
N ASP A 88 -3.25 9.93 1.10
CA ASP A 88 -2.95 10.61 -0.16
C ASP A 88 -1.69 11.43 -0.05
N ASN A 89 -0.88 11.45 -1.11
CA ASN A 89 0.38 12.20 -1.11
C ASN A 89 0.13 13.72 -1.08
N LEU A 90 -0.84 14.18 -1.87
CA LEU A 90 -1.15 15.59 -2.03
C LEU A 90 -2.59 15.87 -1.62
N VAL A 91 -2.77 16.79 -0.68
CA VAL A 91 -4.08 17.37 -0.39
C VAL A 91 -4.14 18.76 -0.97
N THR A 92 -5.07 19.02 -1.88
CA THR A 92 -5.29 20.34 -2.49
C THR A 92 -6.37 21.13 -1.77
N ARG A 93 -6.44 22.44 -2.03
CA ARG A 93 -7.54 23.31 -1.64
C ARG A 93 -8.04 24.09 -2.83
N GLY A 94 -9.35 24.24 -2.95
CA GLY A 94 -10.00 25.05 -3.98
C GLY A 94 -10.03 24.44 -5.37
N ILE A 95 -9.61 23.17 -5.54
CA ILE A 95 -9.61 22.49 -6.85
C ILE A 95 -10.47 21.24 -6.77
N ASP A 96 -11.43 21.11 -7.70
CA ASP A 96 -12.22 19.90 -7.87
C ASP A 96 -11.41 18.83 -8.63
N LEU A 97 -10.73 17.98 -7.89
CA LEU A 97 -9.95 16.89 -8.46
C LEU A 97 -10.81 15.79 -9.11
N GLY A 98 -12.07 15.64 -8.69
CA GLY A 98 -12.99 14.65 -9.26
C GLY A 98 -13.51 15.07 -10.64
N GLY A 99 -13.58 16.38 -10.89
CA GLY A 99 -13.97 16.96 -12.17
C GLY A 99 -12.86 17.04 -13.23
N LEU A 100 -11.61 16.73 -12.88
CA LEU A 100 -10.49 16.74 -13.82
C LEU A 100 -10.57 15.59 -14.82
N LYS A 101 -10.36 15.90 -16.10
CA LYS A 101 -10.28 14.90 -17.17
C LYS A 101 -8.85 14.37 -17.29
N PRO A 102 -8.65 13.12 -17.74
CA PRO A 102 -7.32 12.64 -18.07
C PRO A 102 -6.62 13.58 -19.06
N GLY A 103 -5.34 13.88 -18.81
CA GLY A 103 -4.57 14.87 -19.54
C GLY A 103 -4.61 16.30 -18.97
N ASP A 104 -5.61 16.66 -18.14
CA ASP A 104 -5.59 17.94 -17.42
C ASP A 104 -4.39 17.99 -16.46
N GLN A 105 -3.80 19.16 -16.26
CA GLN A 105 -2.59 19.33 -15.46
C GLN A 105 -2.84 20.20 -14.23
N LEU A 106 -2.21 19.83 -13.12
CA LEU A 106 -1.97 20.71 -11.97
C LEU A 106 -0.55 21.25 -12.06
N VAL A 107 -0.45 22.57 -12.15
CA VAL A 107 0.81 23.28 -12.36
C VAL A 107 1.11 24.15 -11.16
N SER A 108 2.30 23.96 -10.60
CA SER A 108 2.96 24.88 -9.65
C SER A 108 4.13 25.59 -10.35
N SER A 109 4.92 26.38 -9.61
CA SER A 109 6.14 27.00 -10.14
C SER A 109 7.14 25.97 -10.68
N GLU A 110 7.36 24.87 -9.96
CA GLU A 110 8.37 23.85 -10.31
C GLU A 110 7.77 22.53 -10.78
N VAL A 111 6.65 22.10 -10.20
CA VAL A 111 6.06 20.77 -10.45
C VAL A 111 4.88 20.86 -11.42
N VAL A 112 4.81 19.91 -12.35
CA VAL A 112 3.65 19.67 -13.23
C VAL A 112 3.17 18.24 -13.05
N LEU A 113 1.92 18.09 -12.60
CA LEU A 113 1.24 16.81 -12.41
C LEU A 113 0.15 16.68 -13.47
N GLN A 114 0.17 15.64 -14.28
CA GLN A 114 -0.88 15.37 -15.25
C GLN A 114 -1.83 14.29 -14.74
N ARG A 115 -3.14 14.55 -14.83
CA ARG A 115 -4.19 13.60 -14.46
C ARG A 115 -4.04 12.33 -15.30
N SER A 116 -3.80 11.21 -14.62
CA SER A 116 -3.73 9.89 -15.23
C SER A 116 -5.10 9.42 -15.74
N ASP A 117 -5.10 8.51 -16.71
CA ASP A 117 -6.29 7.79 -17.16
C ASP A 117 -6.86 6.88 -16.06
N ALA A 118 -6.02 6.44 -15.11
CA ALA A 118 -6.43 5.52 -14.06
C ALA A 118 -7.42 6.19 -13.08
N PRO A 119 -8.54 5.51 -12.74
CA PRO A 119 -9.50 6.06 -11.79
C PRO A 119 -8.98 5.91 -10.36
N HIS A 120 -9.12 6.97 -9.55
CA HIS A 120 -8.84 6.90 -8.13
C HIS A 120 -10.06 6.31 -7.41
N ARG A 121 -10.08 4.99 -7.20
CA ARG A 121 -11.22 4.30 -6.57
C ARG A 121 -11.02 4.14 -5.06
N PRO A 122 -12.06 4.33 -4.22
CA PRO A 122 -11.97 4.01 -2.81
C PRO A 122 -11.83 2.49 -2.61
N CYS A 123 -11.23 2.09 -1.49
CA CYS A 123 -10.95 0.70 -1.16
C CYS A 123 -11.53 0.31 0.20
N ALA A 124 -11.39 -0.97 0.57
CA ALA A 124 -11.84 -1.46 1.88
C ALA A 124 -11.18 -0.70 3.04
N LEU A 125 -9.89 -0.37 2.92
CA LEU A 125 -9.15 0.41 3.91
C LEU A 125 -9.73 1.83 4.04
N PHE A 126 -10.09 2.47 2.92
CA PHE A 126 -10.76 3.76 2.93
C PHE A 126 -12.09 3.70 3.70
N ARG A 127 -12.92 2.69 3.42
CA ARG A 127 -14.17 2.46 4.16
C ARG A 127 -13.93 2.20 5.64
N SER A 128 -12.92 1.42 6.00
CA SER A 128 -12.63 1.12 7.40
C SER A 128 -12.23 2.37 8.19
N ARG A 129 -11.57 3.34 7.53
CA ARG A 129 -11.08 4.57 8.14
C ARG A 129 -12.13 5.68 8.20
N LEU A 130 -12.99 5.78 7.20
CA LEU A 130 -13.94 6.91 7.05
C LEU A 130 -15.42 6.51 7.11
N GLY A 131 -15.72 5.21 7.14
CA GLY A 131 -17.08 4.69 7.18
C GLY A 131 -17.71 4.46 5.79
N GLN A 132 -18.90 3.86 5.81
CA GLN A 132 -19.64 3.45 4.61
C GLN A 132 -20.14 4.65 3.80
N ASP A 133 -20.69 5.69 4.44
CA ASP A 133 -21.19 6.89 3.75
C ASP A 133 -20.09 7.63 3.00
N ALA A 134 -18.91 7.76 3.61
CA ALA A 134 -17.75 8.36 2.97
C ALA A 134 -17.24 7.51 1.80
N PHE A 135 -17.25 6.19 1.94
CA PHE A 135 -16.90 5.27 0.87
C PHE A 135 -17.84 5.43 -0.34
N GLU A 136 -19.14 5.54 -0.11
CA GLU A 136 -20.14 5.76 -1.17
C GLU A 136 -19.96 7.11 -1.86
N ALA A 137 -19.75 8.18 -1.11
CA ALA A 137 -19.44 9.50 -1.67
C ALA A 137 -18.15 9.48 -2.51
N ALA A 138 -17.10 8.83 -2.01
CA ALA A 138 -15.85 8.66 -2.74
C ALA A 138 -16.04 7.83 -4.02
N ALA A 139 -16.87 6.78 -3.98
CA ALA A 139 -17.21 5.93 -5.12
C ALA A 139 -18.03 6.69 -6.19
N ALA A 140 -18.78 7.71 -5.78
CA ALA A 140 -19.50 8.63 -6.67
C ALA A 140 -18.61 9.67 -7.38
N GLY A 141 -17.27 9.53 -7.30
CA GLY A 141 -16.31 10.38 -8.01
C GLY A 141 -15.58 11.39 -7.12
N HIS A 142 -15.82 11.40 -5.81
CA HIS A 142 -15.20 12.35 -4.90
C HIS A 142 -13.94 11.83 -4.18
N ARG A 143 -13.39 10.69 -4.61
CA ARG A 143 -12.14 10.13 -4.04
C ARG A 143 -10.90 10.98 -4.36
N GLY A 144 -10.98 11.85 -5.36
CA GLY A 144 -9.87 12.63 -5.89
C GLY A 144 -9.29 12.00 -7.15
N ALA A 145 -7.99 12.15 -7.36
CA ALA A 145 -7.34 11.82 -8.63
C ALA A 145 -5.95 11.19 -8.47
N LEU A 146 -5.52 10.48 -9.52
CA LEU A 146 -4.17 9.97 -9.68
C LEU A 146 -3.42 10.78 -10.74
N PHE A 147 -2.13 11.03 -10.51
CA PHE A 147 -1.30 11.84 -11.37
C PHE A 147 -0.01 11.12 -11.75
N VAL A 148 0.46 11.40 -12.97
CA VAL A 148 1.86 11.24 -13.40
C VAL A 148 2.59 12.56 -13.19
N VAL A 149 3.87 12.49 -12.85
CA VAL A 149 4.74 13.66 -12.75
C VAL A 149 5.37 13.93 -14.11
N VAL A 150 4.90 14.96 -14.79
CA VAL A 150 5.44 15.41 -16.09
C VAL A 150 6.70 16.25 -15.89
N ARG A 151 6.76 17.01 -14.79
CA ARG A 151 7.94 17.79 -14.41
C ARG A 151 8.13 17.74 -12.90
N GLY A 152 9.29 17.26 -12.46
CA GLY A 152 9.69 17.21 -11.05
C GLY A 152 10.18 18.56 -10.52
N GLY A 153 10.32 18.67 -9.20
CA GLY A 153 10.63 19.94 -8.52
C GLY A 153 10.40 19.88 -7.01
N SER A 154 10.54 21.03 -6.34
CA SER A 154 10.11 21.19 -4.96
C SER A 154 8.61 21.53 -4.91
N LEU A 155 7.89 20.94 -3.97
CA LEU A 155 6.52 21.33 -3.64
C LEU A 155 6.41 21.56 -2.13
N ARG A 156 5.75 22.64 -1.72
CA ARG A 156 5.58 23.05 -0.32
C ARG A 156 4.12 23.25 0.03
N VAL A 157 3.77 23.07 1.30
CA VAL A 157 2.44 23.46 1.80
C VAL A 157 2.27 24.97 1.59
N GLY A 158 1.14 25.37 0.99
CA GLY A 158 0.85 26.76 0.62
C GLY A 158 1.18 27.14 -0.82
N ASP A 159 1.94 26.30 -1.54
CA ASP A 159 2.23 26.56 -2.96
C ASP A 159 0.96 26.70 -3.77
N GLN A 160 0.96 27.67 -4.70
CA GLN A 160 -0.17 27.91 -5.59
C GLN A 160 -0.20 26.84 -6.68
N LEU A 161 -1.41 26.35 -6.96
CA LEU A 161 -1.70 25.37 -8.00
C LEU A 161 -2.68 25.98 -8.99
N ARG A 162 -2.47 25.72 -10.27
CA ARG A 162 -3.40 26.06 -11.34
C ARG A 162 -3.74 24.83 -12.16
N VAL A 163 -5.01 24.69 -12.52
CA VAL A 163 -5.48 23.69 -13.48
C VAL A 163 -5.24 24.22 -14.89
N VAL A 164 -4.60 23.42 -15.74
CA VAL A 164 -4.46 23.67 -17.18
C VAL A 164 -5.16 22.53 -17.91
N ARG A 165 -6.10 22.84 -18.80
CA ARG A 165 -6.89 21.80 -19.48
C ARG A 165 -6.10 21.16 -20.61
N ALA A 166 -6.34 19.88 -20.85
CA ALA A 166 -5.72 19.16 -21.97
C ALA A 166 -6.01 19.90 -23.30
N GLY A 167 -4.94 20.28 -24.02
CA GLY A 167 -5.02 21.02 -25.28
C GLY A 167 -4.93 22.55 -25.16
N GLU A 168 -4.96 23.10 -23.94
CA GLU A 168 -4.62 24.51 -23.70
C GLU A 168 -3.11 24.62 -23.47
N THR A 169 -2.43 25.42 -24.28
CA THR A 169 -1.01 25.70 -24.03
C THR A 169 -0.89 26.61 -22.81
N ALA A 170 -0.12 26.17 -21.81
CA ALA A 170 0.26 27.01 -20.68
C ALA A 170 1.10 28.20 -21.19
N SER A 171 0.46 29.32 -21.49
CA SER A 171 1.18 30.57 -21.74
C SER A 171 1.87 31.01 -20.44
N GLY A 172 3.21 31.03 -20.44
CA GLY A 172 3.97 31.54 -19.31
C GLY A 172 5.44 31.12 -19.23
N GLY A 173 6.28 31.59 -20.17
CA GLY A 173 7.65 32.04 -19.88
C GLY A 173 8.80 31.03 -20.00
N GLY A 174 9.61 31.19 -21.04
CA GLY A 174 10.98 30.67 -21.12
C GLY A 174 11.29 29.96 -22.44
N GLY A 175 11.70 30.73 -23.45
CA GLY A 175 11.96 30.21 -24.79
C GLY A 175 13.17 29.27 -24.90
N ALA A 176 12.99 28.21 -25.68
CA ALA A 176 14.03 27.62 -26.52
C ALA A 176 13.35 26.96 -27.73
N ALA A 177 13.91 27.19 -28.89
CA ALA A 177 13.31 26.98 -30.21
C ALA A 177 12.99 25.51 -30.53
N ALA A 178 11.88 25.30 -31.24
CA ALA A 178 11.47 24.04 -31.83
C ALA A 178 12.23 23.76 -33.15
N LEU A 179 12.45 22.47 -33.43
CA LEU A 179 12.59 21.94 -34.79
C LEU A 179 11.60 20.78 -34.97
N PRO A 180 10.89 20.66 -36.11
CA PRO A 180 9.86 19.66 -36.32
C PRO A 180 10.41 18.40 -37.01
N GLY A 181 9.86 17.22 -36.68
CA GLY A 181 10.08 16.04 -37.51
C GLY A 181 9.58 14.71 -36.93
N LEU A 182 8.69 14.09 -37.69
CA LEU A 182 8.41 12.64 -37.80
C LEU A 182 7.47 11.97 -36.79
N VAL A 183 6.20 11.97 -37.22
CA VAL A 183 5.21 10.90 -37.04
C VAL A 183 5.83 9.53 -37.31
N GLY A 184 5.73 8.62 -36.33
CA GLY A 184 6.16 7.22 -36.45
C GLY A 184 5.18 6.28 -35.75
N LEU A 185 4.30 5.70 -36.54
CA LEU A 185 3.41 4.58 -36.25
C LEU A 185 4.13 3.42 -35.52
N VAL A 186 3.61 2.97 -34.37
CA VAL A 186 3.90 1.62 -33.85
C VAL A 186 2.60 0.86 -33.62
N LEU A 187 2.58 -0.28 -34.31
CA LEU A 187 1.51 -1.23 -34.58
C LEU A 187 1.21 -2.12 -33.36
N ALA A 188 -0.07 -2.41 -33.13
CA ALA A 188 -0.56 -3.40 -32.20
C ALA A 188 -0.42 -4.84 -32.75
N ILE A 189 0.22 -5.74 -31.98
CA ILE A 189 0.27 -7.22 -32.12
C ILE A 189 0.63 -7.76 -30.72
N ALA A 190 0.13 -8.85 -30.13
CA ALA A 190 -1.06 -9.69 -30.28
C ALA A 190 -1.13 -10.62 -29.04
N LEU A 191 -2.35 -11.00 -28.67
CA LEU A 191 -2.87 -12.27 -28.13
C LEU A 191 -1.99 -13.31 -27.38
N MET A 192 -2.54 -13.69 -26.20
CA MET A 192 -2.68 -15.03 -25.58
C MET A 192 -1.52 -15.67 -24.80
N ALA A 193 -1.66 -15.64 -23.47
CA ALA A 193 -1.39 -16.80 -22.62
C ALA A 193 -2.30 -16.73 -21.38
N GLY A 194 -3.25 -17.66 -21.28
CA GLY A 194 -3.98 -17.91 -20.07
C GLY A 194 -3.14 -18.78 -19.13
N CYS A 195 -2.95 -18.30 -17.90
CA CYS A 195 -2.90 -19.14 -16.71
C CYS A 195 -3.79 -18.44 -15.66
N SER A 196 -4.84 -19.15 -15.27
CA SER A 196 -5.71 -18.83 -14.14
C SER A 196 -4.92 -18.83 -12.81
N GLU A 197 -5.41 -18.02 -11.88
CA GLU A 197 -4.79 -17.52 -10.64
C GLU A 197 -4.39 -18.58 -9.59
N PRO A 198 -3.70 -18.16 -8.52
CA PRO A 198 -4.43 -18.03 -7.25
C PRO A 198 -4.53 -16.58 -6.80
N THR A 199 -5.79 -16.16 -6.67
CA THR A 199 -6.26 -14.90 -6.14
C THR A 199 -6.13 -14.95 -4.62
N ASP A 200 -5.20 -14.21 -4.05
CA ASP A 200 -5.26 -13.85 -2.65
C ASP A 200 -4.75 -12.43 -2.46
N PHE A 201 -5.69 -11.54 -2.13
CA PHE A 201 -5.44 -10.11 -2.03
C PHE A 201 -4.71 -9.84 -0.70
N GLY A 202 -3.41 -9.53 -0.79
CA GLY A 202 -2.49 -9.42 0.34
C GLY A 202 -3.01 -8.59 1.52
N GLN A 203 -3.35 -9.29 2.61
CA GLN A 203 -3.44 -8.73 3.96
C GLN A 203 -2.02 -8.32 4.39
N THR A 204 -1.90 -7.20 5.12
CA THR A 204 -0.62 -6.82 5.75
C THR A 204 -0.20 -7.88 6.76
N GLY A 205 1.10 -8.00 7.02
CA GLY A 205 1.60 -8.98 7.99
C GLY A 205 0.96 -8.83 9.38
N SER A 206 0.69 -7.59 9.81
CA SER A 206 -0.04 -7.30 11.04
C SER A 206 -1.50 -7.75 11.01
N GLU A 207 -2.19 -7.62 9.88
CA GLU A 207 -3.58 -8.07 9.72
C GLU A 207 -3.66 -9.60 9.72
N VAL A 208 -2.78 -10.27 8.99
CA VAL A 208 -2.66 -11.74 9.01
C VAL A 208 -2.34 -12.21 10.43
N TYR A 209 -1.41 -11.54 11.12
CA TYR A 209 -1.05 -11.85 12.49
C TYR A 209 -2.25 -11.71 13.43
N ALA A 210 -2.96 -10.59 13.38
CA ALA A 210 -4.13 -10.34 14.22
C ALA A 210 -5.25 -11.35 13.97
N ALA A 211 -5.48 -11.73 12.71
CA ALA A 211 -6.53 -12.68 12.34
C ALA A 211 -6.19 -14.14 12.64
N THR A 212 -4.91 -14.51 12.53
CA THR A 212 -4.49 -15.92 12.48
C THR A 212 -3.62 -16.33 13.67
N CYS A 213 -2.68 -15.49 14.07
CA CYS A 213 -1.62 -15.85 15.01
C CYS A 213 -1.87 -15.34 16.43
N ALA A 214 -2.49 -14.16 16.57
CA ALA A 214 -2.67 -13.47 17.84
C ALA A 214 -3.56 -14.25 18.84
N THR A 215 -4.45 -15.12 18.35
CA THR A 215 -5.28 -15.99 19.20
C THR A 215 -4.43 -16.88 20.12
N CYS A 216 -3.28 -17.35 19.63
CA CYS A 216 -2.38 -18.22 20.39
C CYS A 216 -1.15 -17.46 20.90
N HIS A 217 -0.56 -16.59 20.09
CA HIS A 217 0.67 -15.86 20.43
C HIS A 217 0.43 -14.53 21.13
N GLY A 218 -0.83 -14.12 21.30
CA GLY A 218 -1.21 -12.84 21.90
C GLY A 218 -1.03 -11.66 20.93
N PRO A 219 -1.75 -10.55 21.13
CA PRO A 219 -1.61 -9.35 20.29
C PRO A 219 -0.21 -8.70 20.40
N ASP A 220 0.49 -8.90 21.51
CA ASP A 220 1.82 -8.36 21.81
C ASP A 220 2.96 -9.38 21.61
N GLY A 221 2.64 -10.59 21.16
CA GLY A 221 3.61 -11.67 20.94
C GLY A 221 4.07 -12.37 22.23
N MET A 222 3.42 -12.15 23.37
CA MET A 222 3.85 -12.70 24.67
C MET A 222 3.34 -14.13 24.94
N GLY A 223 2.53 -14.69 24.04
CA GLY A 223 1.84 -15.97 24.27
C GLY A 223 0.67 -15.84 25.25
N VAL A 224 0.00 -16.96 25.54
CA VAL A 224 -1.18 -16.99 26.43
C VAL A 224 -1.00 -18.03 27.53
N ASN A 225 -1.06 -17.58 28.79
CA ASN A 225 -1.16 -18.38 30.03
C ASN A 225 -0.26 -19.63 30.07
N GLN A 226 1.01 -19.51 29.68
CA GLN A 226 2.00 -20.60 29.62
C GLN A 226 1.63 -21.79 28.70
N ALA A 227 0.46 -21.77 28.07
CA ALA A 227 -0.01 -22.80 27.15
C ALA A 227 0.56 -22.59 25.75
N PHE A 228 0.72 -21.33 25.34
CA PHE A 228 1.24 -20.97 24.02
C PHE A 228 2.51 -20.13 24.17
N PRO A 229 3.56 -20.41 23.39
CA PRO A 229 4.86 -19.78 23.55
C PRO A 229 4.85 -18.31 23.08
N PRO A 230 5.69 -17.45 23.70
CA PRO A 230 5.94 -16.12 23.19
C PRO A 230 6.70 -16.18 21.86
N LEU A 231 6.39 -15.23 20.99
CA LEU A 231 7.20 -14.87 19.82
C LEU A 231 8.16 -13.73 20.13
N ARG A 232 7.76 -12.81 21.03
CA ARG A 232 8.61 -11.71 21.49
C ARG A 232 9.87 -12.24 22.15
N ASP A 233 11.01 -11.75 21.68
CA ASP A 233 12.36 -12.10 22.13
C ASP A 233 12.66 -13.61 22.06
N SER A 234 11.88 -14.36 21.26
CA SER A 234 12.05 -15.80 21.12
C SER A 234 13.16 -16.11 20.11
N PRO A 235 14.11 -17.01 20.41
CA PRO A 235 15.11 -17.42 19.42
C PRO A 235 14.48 -18.09 18.19
N TRP A 236 13.24 -18.58 18.32
CA TRP A 236 12.51 -19.26 17.24
C TRP A 236 12.14 -18.33 16.09
N VAL A 237 11.81 -17.06 16.36
CA VAL A 237 11.52 -16.09 15.29
C VAL A 237 12.78 -15.66 14.52
N SER A 238 13.95 -15.92 15.11
CA SER A 238 15.27 -15.68 14.52
C SER A 238 15.85 -16.89 13.78
N LEU A 239 15.10 -17.99 13.66
CA LEU A 239 15.51 -19.12 12.81
C LEU A 239 15.74 -18.67 11.36
N PRO A 240 16.59 -19.38 10.59
CA PRO A 240 16.73 -19.14 9.15
C PRO A 240 15.39 -19.11 8.43
N ASP A 241 15.27 -18.26 7.40
CA ASP A 241 14.03 -18.00 6.66
C ASP A 241 13.34 -19.30 6.23
N SER A 242 14.12 -20.24 5.68
CA SER A 242 13.61 -21.52 5.22
C SER A 242 12.98 -22.35 6.35
N LEU A 243 13.55 -22.33 7.55
CA LEU A 243 13.01 -23.09 8.68
C LEU A 243 11.74 -22.43 9.22
N LEU A 244 11.73 -21.11 9.31
CA LEU A 244 10.54 -20.37 9.75
C LEU A 244 9.36 -20.60 8.79
N ILE A 245 9.62 -20.51 7.48
CA ILE A 245 8.63 -20.78 6.43
C ILE A 245 8.11 -22.23 6.52
N ARG A 246 9.00 -23.23 6.59
CA ARG A 246 8.62 -24.65 6.66
C ARG A 246 7.79 -24.95 7.91
N LEU A 247 8.21 -24.41 9.05
CA LEU A 247 7.51 -24.54 10.33
C LEU A 247 6.09 -24.01 10.19
N THR A 248 5.90 -22.82 9.62
CA THR A 248 4.57 -22.22 9.50
C THR A 248 3.69 -22.93 8.45
N LEU A 249 4.26 -23.45 7.36
CA LEU A 249 3.52 -24.20 6.34
C LEU A 249 2.92 -25.49 6.89
N ARG A 250 3.69 -26.27 7.67
CA ARG A 250 3.27 -27.61 8.14
C ARG A 250 2.91 -27.65 9.62
N GLY A 251 3.07 -26.56 10.35
CA GLY A 251 2.89 -26.53 11.79
C GLY A 251 3.98 -27.28 12.53
N LEU A 252 3.86 -27.31 13.85
CA LEU A 252 4.81 -27.92 14.76
C LEU A 252 4.08 -28.70 15.84
N ARG A 253 4.56 -29.91 16.14
CA ARG A 253 4.06 -30.78 17.21
C ARG A 253 5.21 -31.30 18.07
N GLY A 254 4.86 -31.73 19.28
CA GLY A 254 5.80 -32.29 20.24
C GLY A 254 6.46 -31.22 21.11
N PRO A 255 7.31 -31.65 22.05
CA PRO A 255 7.82 -30.79 23.10
C PRO A 255 8.86 -29.82 22.55
N ILE A 256 8.67 -28.54 22.82
CA ILE A 256 9.63 -27.47 22.53
C ILE A 256 10.01 -26.71 23.80
N ARG A 257 11.09 -25.93 23.70
CA ARG A 257 11.51 -24.99 24.74
C ARG A 257 11.64 -23.58 24.18
N VAL A 258 11.13 -22.61 24.91
CA VAL A 258 11.36 -21.19 24.68
C VAL A 258 11.85 -20.61 26.00
N GLY A 259 13.14 -20.26 26.05
CA GLY A 259 13.82 -20.01 27.32
C GLY A 259 13.80 -21.25 28.23
N GLU A 260 13.44 -21.05 29.49
CA GLU A 260 13.36 -22.13 30.50
C GLU A 260 12.03 -22.91 30.45
N GLN A 261 11.02 -22.37 29.77
CA GLN A 261 9.67 -22.93 29.76
C GLN A 261 9.52 -24.01 28.67
N ARG A 262 8.81 -25.10 29.02
CA ARG A 262 8.44 -26.18 28.09
C ARG A 262 7.01 -25.98 27.58
N TYR A 263 6.82 -26.22 26.29
CA TYR A 263 5.52 -26.22 25.61
C TYR A 263 5.35 -27.52 24.84
N ASN A 264 4.13 -28.05 24.77
CA ASN A 264 3.84 -29.29 24.03
C ASN A 264 2.47 -29.24 23.31
N ASN A 265 1.99 -28.02 23.05
CA ASN A 265 0.79 -27.83 22.24
C ASN A 265 1.13 -27.87 20.75
N VAL A 266 0.11 -28.09 19.93
CA VAL A 266 0.22 -28.10 18.47
C VAL A 266 0.13 -26.66 17.95
N MET A 267 1.11 -26.26 17.14
CA MET A 267 0.97 -25.12 16.24
C MET A 267 0.41 -25.66 14.92
N PRO A 268 -0.81 -25.29 14.51
CA PRO A 268 -1.43 -25.82 13.30
C PRO A 268 -0.69 -25.36 12.04
N PRO A 269 -0.80 -26.11 10.92
CA PRO A 269 -0.31 -25.67 9.63
C PRO A 269 -1.07 -24.44 9.14
N HIS A 270 -0.35 -23.50 8.53
CA HIS A 270 -0.91 -22.31 7.90
C HIS A 270 -0.63 -22.27 6.39
N ASN A 271 -0.54 -23.44 5.75
CA ASN A 271 -0.41 -23.56 4.29
C ASN A 271 -1.60 -23.00 3.49
N PHE A 272 -2.72 -22.68 4.15
CA PHE A 272 -3.85 -21.98 3.51
C PHE A 272 -3.57 -20.50 3.21
N LEU A 273 -2.58 -19.89 3.86
CA LEU A 273 -2.14 -18.53 3.53
C LEU A 273 -1.39 -18.54 2.20
N SER A 274 -1.60 -17.53 1.36
CA SER A 274 -0.78 -17.36 0.14
C SER A 274 0.68 -17.06 0.45
N ASP A 275 1.54 -17.15 -0.57
CA ASP A 275 2.95 -16.81 -0.45
C ASP A 275 3.17 -15.36 0.00
N ASP A 276 2.33 -14.44 -0.48
CA ASP A 276 2.33 -13.05 -0.09
C ASP A 276 1.93 -12.86 1.38
N GLN A 277 0.83 -13.50 1.81
CA GLN A 277 0.38 -13.41 3.21
C GLN A 277 1.39 -14.02 4.18
N LEU A 278 1.96 -15.18 3.83
CA LEU A 278 2.93 -15.86 4.67
C LEU A 278 4.24 -15.06 4.75
N ALA A 279 4.73 -14.52 3.63
CA ALA A 279 5.89 -13.64 3.60
C ALA A 279 5.67 -12.38 4.45
N ALA A 280 4.49 -11.75 4.31
CA ALA A 280 4.14 -10.56 5.06
C ALA A 280 4.05 -10.82 6.57
N VAL A 281 3.38 -11.88 7.01
CA VAL A 281 3.22 -12.19 8.44
C VAL A 281 4.53 -12.59 9.09
N LEU A 282 5.38 -13.36 8.41
CA LEU A 282 6.68 -13.75 8.94
C LEU A 282 7.65 -12.56 9.05
N THR A 283 7.61 -11.65 8.07
CA THR A 283 8.35 -10.38 8.14
C THR A 283 7.87 -9.51 9.29
N PHE A 284 6.54 -9.37 9.46
CA PHE A 284 5.96 -8.63 10.58
C PHE A 284 6.39 -9.21 11.93
N VAL A 285 6.26 -10.53 12.11
CA VAL A 285 6.67 -11.23 13.34
C VAL A 285 8.13 -10.96 13.66
N ARG A 286 9.03 -11.04 12.68
CA ARG A 286 10.45 -10.76 12.88
C ARG A 286 10.76 -9.32 13.26
N ARG A 287 10.09 -8.37 12.60
CA ARG A 287 10.30 -6.95 12.86
C ARG A 287 9.79 -6.56 14.25
N GLU A 288 8.56 -6.95 14.57
CA GLU A 288 7.91 -6.55 15.82
C GLU A 288 8.44 -7.28 17.07
N PHE A 289 8.87 -8.54 16.90
CA PHE A 289 9.16 -9.43 18.02
C PHE A 289 10.62 -9.86 18.11
N ALA A 290 11.44 -9.62 17.08
CA ALA A 290 12.88 -9.91 17.09
C ALA A 290 13.77 -8.72 16.69
N ALA A 291 13.18 -7.53 16.47
CA ALA A 291 13.89 -6.33 15.99
C ALA A 291 14.77 -6.59 14.75
N SER A 292 14.32 -7.50 13.88
CA SER A 292 15.04 -7.87 12.67
C SER A 292 14.53 -7.06 11.48
N GLU A 293 15.46 -6.49 10.72
CA GLU A 293 15.19 -5.78 9.46
C GLU A 293 15.16 -6.74 8.25
N ALA A 294 15.40 -8.05 8.46
CA ALA A 294 15.41 -9.03 7.40
C ALA A 294 13.99 -9.40 6.95
N GLU A 295 13.68 -9.08 5.69
CA GLU A 295 12.41 -9.39 5.05
C GLU A 295 12.41 -10.81 4.46
N ILE A 296 11.31 -11.55 4.70
CA ILE A 296 11.00 -12.77 3.96
C ILE A 296 10.13 -12.38 2.77
N VAL A 297 10.59 -12.67 1.55
CA VAL A 297 9.87 -12.34 0.32
C VAL A 297 9.03 -13.52 -0.20
N PRO A 298 7.95 -13.27 -0.97
CA PRO A 298 7.06 -14.33 -1.48
C PRO A 298 7.79 -15.41 -2.27
N ALA A 299 8.83 -15.05 -3.03
CA ALA A 299 9.63 -16.02 -3.78
C ALA A 299 10.36 -17.04 -2.88
N GLN A 300 10.72 -16.65 -1.66
CA GLN A 300 11.29 -17.59 -0.69
C GLN A 300 10.22 -18.55 -0.17
N VAL A 301 9.00 -18.06 0.06
CA VAL A 301 7.88 -18.90 0.47
C VAL A 301 7.52 -19.90 -0.62
N ALA A 302 7.36 -19.44 -1.86
CA ALA A 302 7.04 -20.29 -3.01
C ALA A 302 8.03 -21.46 -3.14
N ARG A 303 9.34 -21.17 -3.01
CA ARG A 303 10.40 -22.18 -3.08
C ARG A 303 10.27 -23.25 -1.97
N GLU A 304 10.01 -22.84 -0.72
CA GLU A 304 9.84 -23.82 0.35
C GLU A 304 8.49 -24.55 0.24
N ARG A 305 7.43 -23.88 -0.22
CA ARG A 305 6.10 -24.47 -0.41
C ARG A 305 6.13 -25.59 -1.44
N GLU A 306 6.77 -25.36 -2.58
CA GLU A 306 6.91 -26.37 -3.65
C GLU A 306 7.42 -27.72 -3.11
N ARG A 307 8.34 -27.66 -2.13
CA ARG A 307 9.00 -28.85 -1.59
C ARG A 307 8.39 -29.37 -0.29
N TYR A 308 7.78 -28.49 0.51
CA TYR A 308 7.44 -28.79 1.91
C TYR A 308 6.02 -28.38 2.31
N GLU A 309 5.11 -28.09 1.38
CA GLU A 309 3.70 -27.82 1.73
C GLU A 309 2.96 -29.06 2.25
N ARG A 310 3.34 -30.25 1.77
CA ARG A 310 2.67 -31.52 2.06
C ARG A 310 3.50 -32.38 3.01
N GLY A 311 2.81 -33.20 3.81
CA GLY A 311 3.39 -34.17 4.73
C GLY A 311 2.91 -33.97 6.18
N PRO A 312 3.36 -34.82 7.13
CA PRO A 312 2.99 -34.72 8.54
C PRO A 312 3.43 -33.38 9.16
N MET A 313 2.89 -33.00 10.33
CA MET A 313 3.42 -31.82 11.05
C MET A 313 4.87 -32.06 11.49
N TRP A 314 5.68 -31.01 11.53
CA TRP A 314 7.07 -31.12 11.97
C TRP A 314 7.18 -31.50 13.45
N THR A 315 8.14 -32.35 13.78
CA THR A 315 8.79 -32.35 15.09
C THR A 315 10.00 -31.42 15.03
N ILE A 316 10.57 -31.03 16.19
CA ILE A 316 11.77 -30.17 16.18
C ILE A 316 12.96 -30.85 15.50
N ASP A 317 13.13 -32.16 15.72
CA ASP A 317 14.19 -32.95 15.11
C ASP A 317 13.98 -33.03 13.59
N GLY A 318 12.75 -33.27 13.13
CA GLY A 318 12.45 -33.32 11.70
C GLY A 318 12.61 -31.97 10.98
N LEU A 319 12.23 -30.87 11.63
CA LEU A 319 12.40 -29.53 11.06
C LEU A 319 13.89 -29.19 10.84
N THR A 320 14.75 -29.57 11.79
CA THR A 320 16.18 -29.25 11.76
C THR A 320 16.98 -30.20 10.87
N ALA A 321 16.61 -31.48 10.80
CA ALA A 321 17.20 -32.45 9.88
C ALA A 321 16.78 -32.23 8.42
N GLY A 322 15.66 -31.53 8.19
CA GLY A 322 15.07 -31.37 6.85
C GLY A 322 14.35 -32.63 6.35
N GLU A 323 14.14 -33.60 7.23
CA GLU A 323 13.46 -34.87 7.01
C GLU A 323 12.21 -34.90 7.88
N ALA A 324 11.04 -35.10 7.27
CA ALA A 324 9.82 -35.24 8.04
C ALA A 324 9.58 -36.70 8.39
N GLU A 325 9.57 -37.04 9.67
CA GLU A 325 9.11 -38.33 10.19
C GLU A 325 7.59 -38.36 10.42
#